data_AF-A0A016WAE5-F1
#
_entry.id   AF-A0A016WAE5-F1
#
_cell.length_a   1.000
_cell.length_b   1.000
_cell.length_c   1.000
_cell.angle_alpha   90.00
_cell.angle_beta   90.00
_cell.angle_gamma   90.00
#
_symmetry.space_group_name_H-M   'P 1'
#
loop_
_entity.id
_entity.type
_entity.pdbx_description
1 polymer ?
#
loop_
_entity_poly.entity_id
_entity_poly.type
_entity_poly.pdbx_seq_one_letter_code
_entity_poly.pdbx_strand_id
1 'polypeptide(L)'
;MDRLTWYQPGESLEDLLCQAGHVGIYEGDLKHTSFEQGTASLTLHRIIWADSTDPDRRLILHHSLVKSTEKHHKSMFSRGGKIIVRLEPAPPNNVGPQRTSSFNYIRFVFRNGGEEEFHKKYEEALKRKTWQRSSSGSSSGGSRTSQGIQMRPVGIAGLEKRLAENHQRTHETISQAFEDMSRLMETARDMVSLSKSIAEKLRSRRGEITEDETIAFKSYLLSLGVSDPVTKSAYGSGAIYFEKLGEELCTVLLEPLKECGGMMALPEVYCRVNRARGLELLSPEDLLNACQALSRKPNSPMELHRFATGVIVLQLKTASVESMVEATAEFVKKNGSATASQLAANQGITVILAKERLLAAEEQAVLCRDDSTEGLKFYPNRFLIDV
;
A
#
# COMPACT_ATOMS: atom_id res chain seq x y z
N MET A 1 15.97 -26.22 24.52
CA MET A 1 15.48 -26.69 23.21
C MET A 1 16.54 -27.60 22.63
N ASP A 2 16.77 -28.74 23.27
CA ASP A 2 17.85 -29.69 22.94
C ASP A 2 17.48 -30.71 21.86
N ARG A 3 16.25 -30.63 21.34
CA ARG A 3 15.70 -31.48 20.27
C ARG A 3 15.55 -30.76 18.94
N LEU A 4 15.85 -29.46 18.89
CA LEU A 4 15.92 -28.68 17.66
C LEU A 4 17.36 -28.65 17.15
N THR A 5 17.57 -28.83 15.85
CA THR A 5 18.87 -28.73 15.18
C THR A 5 18.96 -27.43 14.39
N TRP A 6 20.18 -26.93 14.15
CA TRP A 6 20.40 -25.89 13.14
C TRP A 6 20.27 -26.47 11.73
N TYR A 7 19.61 -25.73 10.84
CA TYR A 7 19.51 -26.12 9.44
C TYR A 7 20.89 -26.13 8.77
N GLN A 8 21.24 -27.23 8.10
CA GLN A 8 22.47 -27.33 7.33
C GLN A 8 22.20 -27.12 5.84
N PRO A 9 22.93 -26.21 5.16
CA PRO A 9 22.82 -26.04 3.71
C PRO A 9 23.14 -27.35 2.97
N GLY A 10 22.25 -27.77 2.07
CA GLY A 10 22.42 -28.99 1.26
C GLY A 10 21.52 -30.16 1.66
N GLU A 11 20.71 -30.05 2.71
CA GLU A 11 19.69 -31.05 3.00
C GLU A 11 18.56 -31.01 1.96
N SER A 12 18.16 -32.21 1.49
CA SER A 12 17.27 -32.46 0.35
C SER A 12 16.03 -31.57 0.24
N LEU A 13 15.66 -31.23 -1.00
CA LEU A 13 14.37 -30.62 -1.37
C LEU A 13 13.21 -31.52 -0.93
N GLU A 14 12.60 -31.18 0.20
CA GLU A 14 11.38 -31.81 0.69
C GLU A 14 10.15 -31.03 0.23
N ASP A 15 9.09 -31.76 -0.12
CA ASP A 15 7.82 -31.13 -0.48
C ASP A 15 7.19 -30.44 0.74
N LEU A 16 6.89 -29.15 0.59
CA LEU A 16 6.22 -28.33 1.60
C LEU A 16 4.73 -28.67 1.65
N LEU A 17 4.21 -29.00 2.85
CA LEU A 17 2.80 -29.29 3.08
C LEU A 17 2.00 -28.02 3.39
N CYS A 18 2.54 -27.17 4.24
CA CYS A 18 2.02 -25.83 4.55
C CYS A 18 3.08 -24.97 5.23
N GLN A 19 2.77 -23.68 5.32
CA GLN A 19 3.62 -22.69 5.95
C GLN A 19 2.74 -21.71 6.76
N ALA A 20 3.25 -21.26 7.89
CA ALA A 20 2.60 -20.26 8.73
C ALA A 20 3.61 -19.20 9.16
N GLY A 21 3.28 -17.94 8.94
CA GLY A 21 4.09 -16.79 9.36
C GLY A 21 3.80 -16.34 10.80
N HIS A 22 4.69 -15.52 11.35
CA HIS A 22 4.57 -14.95 12.71
C HIS A 22 4.38 -16.02 13.80
N VAL A 23 5.12 -17.12 13.68
CA VAL A 23 5.14 -18.23 14.63
C VAL A 23 6.34 -18.07 15.56
N GLY A 24 6.09 -18.07 16.86
CA GLY A 24 7.14 -18.14 17.89
C GLY A 24 7.31 -19.55 18.43
N ILE A 25 8.55 -19.94 18.75
CA ILE A 25 8.87 -21.22 19.38
C ILE A 25 9.22 -20.96 20.85
N TYR A 26 8.51 -21.62 21.76
CA TYR A 26 8.78 -21.56 23.19
C TYR A 26 9.07 -22.95 23.72
N GLU A 27 9.92 -23.03 24.72
CA GLU A 27 10.23 -24.28 25.40
C GLU A 27 9.46 -24.38 26.71
N GLY A 28 8.81 -25.52 26.94
CA GLY A 28 8.05 -25.74 28.16
C GLY A 28 7.06 -24.61 28.42
N ASP A 29 6.99 -24.16 29.66
CA ASP A 29 6.19 -23.01 30.09
C ASP A 29 6.96 -21.69 30.15
N LEU A 30 8.14 -21.61 29.53
CA LEU A 30 8.92 -20.38 29.49
C LEU A 30 8.14 -19.27 28.78
N LYS A 31 8.10 -18.09 29.40
CA LYS A 31 7.41 -16.90 28.87
C LYS A 31 8.21 -16.15 27.81
N HIS A 32 9.53 -16.33 27.81
CA HIS A 32 10.46 -15.65 26.92
C HIS A 32 11.20 -16.67 26.07
N THR A 33 11.53 -16.28 24.84
CA THR A 33 12.29 -17.08 23.88
C THR A 33 13.08 -16.15 22.98
N SER A 34 14.21 -16.61 22.45
CA SER A 34 14.93 -15.87 21.41
C SER A 34 14.35 -16.08 20.00
N PHE A 35 13.27 -16.88 19.88
CA PHE A 35 12.66 -17.32 18.62
C PHE A 35 11.19 -16.88 18.56
N GLU A 36 10.96 -15.58 18.71
CA GLU A 36 9.60 -15.02 18.90
C GLU A 36 8.82 -14.82 17.60
N GLN A 37 9.51 -14.54 16.50
CA GLN A 37 8.93 -14.21 15.21
C GLN A 37 9.70 -14.92 14.10
N GLY A 38 9.04 -15.89 13.49
CA GLY A 38 9.57 -16.58 12.34
C GLY A 38 8.47 -17.25 11.54
N THR A 39 8.88 -17.94 10.49
CA THR A 39 8.00 -18.65 9.59
C THR A 39 8.22 -20.15 9.77
N ALA A 40 7.17 -20.86 10.17
CA ALA A 40 7.18 -22.31 10.34
C ALA A 40 6.70 -22.99 9.04
N SER A 41 7.55 -23.83 8.47
CA SER A 41 7.32 -24.62 7.27
C SER A 41 7.23 -26.10 7.65
N LEU A 42 6.12 -26.74 7.32
CA LEU A 42 5.89 -28.15 7.60
C LEU A 42 6.15 -28.98 6.33
N THR A 43 7.00 -30.00 6.44
CA THR A 43 7.22 -30.99 5.37
C THR A 43 6.68 -32.36 5.81
N LEU A 44 6.93 -33.42 5.04
CA LEU A 44 6.63 -34.80 5.47
C LEU A 44 7.61 -35.35 6.52
N HIS A 45 8.80 -34.76 6.65
CA HIS A 45 9.88 -35.30 7.49
C HIS A 45 10.20 -34.41 8.70
N ARG A 46 9.91 -33.12 8.64
CA ARG A 46 10.32 -32.16 9.67
C ARG A 46 9.50 -30.87 9.61
N ILE A 47 9.59 -30.11 10.70
CA ILE A 47 9.27 -28.69 10.72
C ILE A 47 10.57 -27.90 10.60
N ILE A 48 10.56 -26.92 9.70
CA ILE A 48 11.65 -25.96 9.52
C ILE A 48 11.11 -24.60 9.96
N TRP A 49 11.76 -23.97 10.93
CA TRP A 49 11.44 -22.62 11.37
C TRP A 49 12.55 -21.68 10.94
N ALA A 50 12.19 -20.60 10.24
CA ALA A 50 13.12 -19.56 9.80
C ALA A 50 12.83 -18.25 10.53
N ASP A 51 13.85 -17.63 11.11
CA ASP A 51 13.74 -16.35 11.79
C ASP A 51 13.33 -15.25 10.79
N SER A 52 12.47 -14.32 11.22
CA SER A 52 12.02 -13.21 10.36
C SER A 52 13.08 -12.11 10.19
N THR A 53 14.05 -12.02 11.10
CA THR A 53 15.09 -10.99 11.10
C THR A 53 16.42 -11.49 10.56
N ASP A 54 16.72 -12.78 10.74
CA ASP A 54 17.97 -13.40 10.30
C ASP A 54 17.71 -14.61 9.38
N PRO A 55 17.96 -14.50 8.05
CA PRO A 55 17.65 -15.55 7.09
C PRO A 55 18.49 -16.82 7.25
N ASP A 56 19.65 -16.74 7.91
CA ASP A 56 20.55 -17.87 8.18
C ASP A 56 20.17 -18.61 9.47
N ARG A 57 19.35 -17.97 10.31
CA ARG A 57 18.89 -18.54 11.57
C ARG A 57 17.67 -19.43 11.36
N ARG A 58 17.93 -20.72 11.12
CA ARG A 58 16.90 -21.73 10.88
C ARG A 58 17.01 -22.92 11.82
N LEU A 59 15.87 -23.31 12.39
CA LEU A 59 15.75 -24.45 13.30
C LEU A 59 14.95 -25.57 12.66
N ILE A 60 15.35 -26.81 12.92
CA ILE A 60 14.69 -28.01 12.43
C ILE A 60 14.18 -28.83 13.62
N LEU A 61 12.92 -29.26 13.54
CA LEU A 61 12.35 -30.31 14.36
C LEU A 61 12.04 -31.53 13.49
N HIS A 62 12.79 -32.62 13.65
CA HIS A 62 12.53 -33.84 12.90
C HIS A 62 11.30 -34.60 13.46
N HIS A 63 10.45 -35.12 12.57
CA HIS A 63 9.21 -35.79 12.96
C HIS A 63 9.43 -37.06 13.78
N SER A 64 10.59 -37.72 13.66
CA SER A 64 10.92 -38.90 14.49
C SER A 64 11.02 -38.57 15.98
N LEU A 65 11.25 -37.31 16.33
CA LEU A 65 11.36 -36.85 17.72
C LEU A 65 10.00 -36.47 18.30
N VAL A 66 8.92 -36.54 17.53
CA VAL A 66 7.60 -36.07 17.92
C VAL A 66 6.77 -37.23 18.44
N LYS A 67 6.40 -37.16 19.72
CA LYS A 67 5.58 -38.17 20.40
C LYS A 67 4.09 -37.88 20.24
N SER A 68 3.69 -36.64 20.48
CA SER A 68 2.31 -36.20 20.32
C SER A 68 2.21 -34.70 20.05
N THR A 69 1.10 -34.30 19.44
CA THR A 69 0.75 -32.90 19.17
C THR A 69 -0.60 -32.59 19.78
N GLU A 70 -0.70 -31.50 20.52
CA GLU A 70 -1.93 -31.00 21.11
C GLU A 70 -2.19 -29.56 20.67
N LYS A 71 -3.39 -29.30 20.17
CA LYS A 71 -3.87 -27.94 19.92
C LYS A 71 -4.52 -27.41 21.19
N HIS A 72 -4.05 -26.27 21.68
CA HIS A 72 -4.78 -25.51 22.69
C HIS A 72 -5.54 -24.37 22.03
N HIS A 73 -6.86 -24.34 22.23
CA HIS A 73 -7.72 -23.31 21.69
C HIS A 73 -7.59 -21.98 22.43
N LYS A 74 -8.03 -20.91 21.75
CA LYS A 74 -7.97 -19.48 22.09
C LYS A 74 -8.37 -19.20 23.55
N SER A 75 -7.60 -18.34 24.21
CA SER A 75 -8.13 -17.53 25.32
C SER A 75 -8.95 -16.38 24.70
N MET A 76 -10.04 -15.97 25.36
CA MET A 76 -11.03 -14.98 24.87
C MET A 76 -10.42 -13.63 24.41
N PHE A 77 -9.15 -13.35 24.75
CA PHE A 77 -8.43 -12.11 24.45
C PHE A 77 -7.22 -12.28 23.50
N SER A 78 -6.91 -13.49 23.02
CA SER A 78 -5.76 -13.76 22.15
C SER A 78 -6.19 -14.04 20.71
N ARG A 79 -5.70 -13.24 19.75
CA ARG A 79 -5.90 -13.47 18.31
C ARG A 79 -5.15 -14.70 17.78
N GLY A 80 -4.26 -15.29 18.57
CA GLY A 80 -3.38 -16.39 18.19
C GLY A 80 -3.64 -17.71 18.91
N GLY A 81 -3.46 -18.84 18.21
CA GLY A 81 -3.52 -20.19 18.77
C GLY A 81 -2.14 -20.80 19.08
N LYS A 82 -2.10 -21.89 19.86
CA LYS A 82 -0.84 -22.57 20.21
C LYS A 82 -0.92 -24.08 19.95
N ILE A 83 0.15 -24.63 19.36
CA ILE A 83 0.35 -26.07 19.18
C ILE A 83 1.47 -26.51 20.13
N ILE A 84 1.15 -27.45 21.00
CA ILE A 84 2.10 -28.06 21.93
C ILE A 84 2.59 -29.36 21.30
N VAL A 85 3.91 -29.51 21.19
CA VAL A 85 4.55 -30.70 20.62
C VAL A 85 5.37 -31.37 21.70
N ARG A 86 4.94 -32.56 22.12
CA ARG A 86 5.69 -33.38 23.08
C ARG A 86 6.72 -34.21 22.35
N LEU A 87 7.92 -34.25 22.89
CA LEU A 87 9.09 -34.76 22.21
C LEU A 87 9.70 -35.97 22.94
N GLU A 88 10.24 -36.90 22.16
CA GLU A 88 11.07 -38.00 22.63
C GLU A 88 12.42 -37.48 23.16
N PRO A 89 13.17 -38.27 23.95
CA PRO A 89 14.51 -37.89 24.42
C PRO A 89 15.43 -37.42 23.29
N ALA A 90 16.27 -36.42 23.58
CA ALA A 90 17.19 -35.87 22.59
C ALA A 90 18.20 -36.93 22.12
N PRO A 91 18.49 -37.03 20.80
CA PRO A 91 19.51 -37.93 20.29
C PRO A 91 20.91 -37.50 20.78
N PRO A 92 21.85 -38.43 20.98
CA PRO A 92 23.22 -38.08 21.35
C PRO A 92 23.86 -37.23 20.24
N ASN A 93 24.55 -36.16 20.63
CA ASN A 93 25.25 -35.22 19.74
C ASN A 93 24.37 -34.24 18.93
N ASN A 94 23.22 -33.84 19.48
CA ASN A 94 22.35 -32.84 18.84
C ASN A 94 22.97 -31.42 18.88
N VAL A 95 23.29 -30.84 17.71
CA VAL A 95 23.82 -29.48 17.59
C VAL A 95 22.65 -28.50 17.44
N GLY A 96 22.07 -28.14 18.59
CA GLY A 96 20.92 -27.27 18.70
C GLY A 96 21.18 -25.97 19.45
N PRO A 97 20.15 -25.12 19.63
CA PRO A 97 20.25 -23.87 20.37
C PRO A 97 20.52 -24.07 21.87
N GLN A 98 20.25 -25.26 22.42
CA GLN A 98 20.62 -25.62 23.80
C GLN A 98 21.09 -27.06 23.87
N ARG A 99 22.02 -27.37 24.78
CA ARG A 99 22.60 -28.71 24.95
C ARG A 99 21.76 -29.66 25.80
N THR A 100 20.95 -29.11 26.71
CA THR A 100 20.09 -29.87 27.62
C THR A 100 18.81 -29.10 27.88
N SER A 101 17.69 -29.80 28.01
CA SER A 101 16.41 -29.22 28.42
C SER A 101 15.80 -29.94 29.61
N SER A 102 15.21 -29.18 30.53
CA SER A 102 14.36 -29.68 31.62
C SER A 102 12.92 -30.00 31.19
N PHE A 103 12.51 -29.60 29.99
CA PHE A 103 11.16 -29.77 29.46
C PHE A 103 11.14 -30.83 28.34
N ASN A 104 10.04 -31.59 28.27
CA ASN A 104 9.81 -32.60 27.24
C ASN A 104 8.85 -32.14 26.13
N TYR A 105 8.55 -30.84 26.05
CA TYR A 105 7.70 -30.28 25.01
C TYR A 105 8.11 -28.87 24.61
N ILE A 106 7.72 -28.51 23.39
CA ILE A 106 7.85 -27.16 22.85
C ILE A 106 6.48 -26.66 22.41
N ARG A 107 6.32 -25.34 22.31
CA ARG A 107 5.09 -24.68 21.88
C ARG A 107 5.37 -23.84 20.64
N PHE A 108 4.62 -24.09 19.58
CA PHE A 108 4.49 -23.19 18.44
C PHE A 108 3.32 -22.25 18.69
N VAL A 109 3.60 -20.96 18.80
CA VAL A 109 2.61 -19.92 19.10
C VAL A 109 2.37 -19.09 17.85
N PHE A 110 1.17 -19.15 17.29
CA PHE A 110 0.78 -18.53 16.04
C PHE A 110 0.14 -17.17 16.34
N ARG A 111 0.76 -16.06 15.96
CA ARG A 111 0.23 -14.72 16.28
C ARG A 111 -0.84 -14.24 15.29
N ASN A 112 -0.77 -14.69 14.03
CA ASN A 112 -1.63 -14.24 12.92
C ASN A 112 -2.64 -15.31 12.44
N GLY A 113 -2.93 -16.34 13.26
CA GLY A 113 -3.77 -17.46 12.87
C GLY A 113 -3.04 -18.51 12.00
N GLY A 114 -3.80 -19.45 11.42
CA GLY A 114 -3.26 -20.55 10.61
C GLY A 114 -2.88 -21.81 11.39
N GLU A 115 -3.03 -21.80 12.72
CA GLU A 115 -2.71 -22.94 13.59
C GLU A 115 -3.60 -24.16 13.30
N GLU A 116 -4.82 -23.94 12.81
CA GLU A 116 -5.79 -25.00 12.57
C GLU A 116 -5.42 -25.86 11.38
N GLU A 117 -5.15 -25.22 10.25
CA GLU A 117 -4.68 -25.90 9.05
C GLU A 117 -3.31 -26.53 9.29
N PHE A 118 -2.41 -25.81 10.00
CA PHE A 118 -1.10 -26.31 10.35
C PHE A 118 -1.18 -27.57 11.22
N HIS A 119 -2.00 -27.57 12.28
CA HIS A 119 -2.18 -28.74 13.14
C HIS A 119 -2.77 -29.92 12.39
N LYS A 120 -3.79 -29.70 11.55
CA LYS A 120 -4.42 -30.75 10.75
C LYS A 120 -3.41 -31.42 9.82
N LYS A 121 -2.65 -30.63 9.06
CA LYS A 121 -1.61 -31.14 8.15
C LYS A 121 -0.46 -31.81 8.90
N TYR A 122 -0.12 -31.31 10.09
CA TYR A 122 0.93 -31.91 10.92
C TYR A 122 0.51 -33.28 11.43
N GLU A 123 -0.72 -33.43 11.89
CA GLU A 123 -1.27 -34.72 12.32
C GLU A 123 -1.32 -35.73 11.17
N GLU A 124 -1.72 -35.29 9.96
CA GLU A 124 -1.67 -36.12 8.76
C GLU A 124 -0.24 -36.55 8.40
N ALA A 125 0.72 -35.63 8.46
CA ALA A 125 2.13 -35.94 8.22
C ALA A 125 2.64 -36.96 9.25
N LEU A 126 2.29 -36.78 10.53
CA LEU A 126 2.73 -37.67 11.60
C LEU A 126 2.12 -39.07 11.48
N LYS A 127 0.86 -39.18 11.03
CA LYS A 127 0.20 -40.46 10.74
C LYS A 127 0.87 -41.23 9.61
N ARG A 128 1.38 -40.53 8.58
CA ARG A 128 2.03 -41.17 7.43
C ARG A 128 3.40 -41.79 7.76
N LYS A 129 4.07 -41.35 8.83
CA LYS A 129 5.38 -41.87 9.30
C LYS A 129 6.39 -42.08 8.16
N THR A 130 6.43 -41.18 7.17
CA THR A 130 7.24 -41.37 5.96
C THR A 130 8.73 -41.46 6.27
N TRP A 131 9.18 -40.83 7.35
CA TRP A 131 10.56 -40.90 7.86
C TRP A 131 10.97 -42.28 8.42
N GLN A 132 10.02 -43.22 8.57
CA GLN A 132 10.31 -44.62 8.93
C GLN A 132 10.50 -45.52 7.72
N ARG A 133 10.11 -45.09 6.52
CA ARG A 133 10.48 -45.79 5.28
C ARG A 133 11.95 -45.48 5.02
N SER A 134 12.82 -46.34 5.53
CA SER A 134 14.23 -46.34 5.17
C SER A 134 14.36 -46.38 3.65
N SER A 135 15.29 -45.58 3.15
CA SER A 135 15.97 -45.73 1.86
C SER A 135 16.71 -47.07 1.80
N SER A 136 15.97 -48.18 1.89
CA SER A 136 16.48 -49.52 1.62
C SER A 136 16.48 -49.70 0.11
N GLY A 137 17.61 -49.32 -0.50
CA GLY A 137 17.98 -49.87 -1.80
C GLY A 137 18.13 -51.38 -1.64
N SER A 138 17.16 -52.14 -2.15
CA SER A 138 17.31 -53.57 -2.38
C SER A 138 17.56 -53.79 -3.86
N SER A 139 18.83 -53.84 -4.23
CA SER A 139 19.29 -54.60 -5.39
C SER A 139 19.15 -56.08 -5.08
N SER A 140 18.15 -56.74 -5.67
CA SER A 140 18.15 -58.20 -5.87
C SER A 140 17.27 -58.53 -7.06
N GLY A 141 17.88 -59.08 -8.11
CA GLY A 141 17.19 -59.57 -9.29
C GLY A 141 16.20 -60.68 -8.96
N GLY A 142 15.05 -60.63 -9.62
CA GLY A 142 13.99 -61.63 -9.50
C GLY A 142 12.92 -61.41 -10.58
N SER A 143 12.78 -62.40 -11.44
CA SER A 143 11.99 -62.45 -12.67
C SER A 143 10.46 -62.37 -12.44
N ARG A 144 9.73 -61.73 -13.39
CA ARG A 144 8.28 -61.85 -13.71
C ARG A 144 7.32 -61.26 -12.63
N THR A 145 6.21 -60.57 -12.89
CA THR A 145 5.25 -60.48 -14.00
C THR A 145 4.54 -59.11 -13.98
N SER A 146 4.10 -58.65 -15.16
CA SER A 146 3.09 -57.64 -15.45
C SER A 146 2.29 -57.01 -14.29
N GLN A 147 2.44 -55.69 -14.10
CA GLN A 147 1.34 -54.71 -14.17
C GLN A 147 1.95 -53.29 -14.14
N GLY A 148 1.43 -52.40 -15.00
CA GLY A 148 2.03 -51.11 -15.32
C GLY A 148 2.16 -50.18 -14.11
N ILE A 149 3.38 -50.04 -13.62
CA ILE A 149 3.79 -48.95 -12.73
C ILE A 149 4.45 -47.90 -13.62
N GLN A 150 3.81 -46.74 -13.76
CA GLN A 150 4.42 -45.58 -14.37
C GLN A 150 5.70 -45.23 -13.60
N MET A 151 6.85 -45.55 -14.19
CA MET A 151 8.16 -45.09 -13.74
C MET A 151 8.12 -43.56 -13.67
N ARG A 152 8.17 -43.00 -12.46
CA ARG A 152 8.30 -41.55 -12.27
C ARG A 152 9.67 -41.14 -12.84
N PRO A 153 9.75 -40.16 -13.76
CA PRO A 153 11.03 -39.75 -14.31
C PRO A 153 11.84 -39.07 -13.20
N VAL A 154 12.98 -39.66 -12.85
CA VAL A 154 13.98 -39.07 -11.94
C VAL A 154 15.10 -38.49 -12.80
N GLY A 155 15.34 -37.18 -12.70
CA GLY A 155 16.34 -36.45 -13.50
C GLY A 155 15.87 -35.03 -13.86
N ILE A 156 16.68 -34.28 -14.62
CA ILE A 156 16.38 -32.89 -15.08
C ILE A 156 15.03 -32.82 -15.81
N ALA A 157 14.70 -33.84 -16.61
CA ALA A 157 13.40 -33.95 -17.27
C ALA A 157 12.20 -34.08 -16.29
N GLY A 158 12.43 -34.66 -15.10
CA GLY A 158 11.43 -34.72 -14.03
C GLY A 158 11.25 -33.38 -13.31
N LEU A 159 12.32 -32.60 -13.18
CA LEU A 159 12.27 -31.23 -12.66
C LEU A 159 11.56 -30.30 -13.63
N GLU A 160 11.84 -30.39 -14.93
CA GLU A 160 11.13 -29.62 -15.96
C GLU A 160 9.64 -29.93 -15.98
N LYS A 161 9.26 -31.22 -15.89
CA LYS A 161 7.86 -31.62 -15.80
C LYS A 161 7.17 -31.09 -14.54
N ARG A 162 7.86 -31.14 -13.38
CA ARG A 162 7.33 -30.57 -12.12
C ARG A 162 7.24 -29.06 -12.17
N LEU A 163 8.21 -28.37 -12.78
CA LEU A 163 8.18 -26.92 -12.95
C LEU A 163 7.00 -26.51 -13.83
N ALA A 164 6.77 -27.23 -14.94
CA ALA A 164 5.62 -27.02 -15.81
C ALA A 164 4.29 -27.31 -15.10
N GLU A 165 4.17 -28.41 -14.37
CA GLU A 165 2.96 -28.74 -13.58
C GLU A 165 2.71 -27.72 -12.47
N ASN A 166 3.76 -27.20 -11.82
CA ASN A 166 3.61 -26.17 -10.79
C ASN A 166 3.23 -24.82 -11.40
N HIS A 167 3.82 -24.44 -12.55
CA HIS A 167 3.37 -23.28 -13.32
C HIS A 167 1.89 -23.40 -13.70
N GLN A 168 1.47 -24.56 -14.19
CA GLN A 168 0.06 -24.81 -14.54
C GLN A 168 -0.87 -24.66 -13.33
N ARG A 169 -0.52 -25.27 -12.19
CA ARG A 169 -1.31 -25.17 -10.96
C ARG A 169 -1.35 -23.74 -10.41
N THR A 170 -0.23 -23.02 -10.44
CA THR A 170 -0.20 -21.60 -10.04
C THR A 170 -1.06 -20.76 -10.97
N HIS A 171 -1.04 -21.03 -12.28
CA HIS A 171 -1.87 -20.32 -13.24
C HIS A 171 -3.37 -20.59 -13.03
N GLU A 172 -3.76 -21.84 -12.76
CA GLU A 172 -5.14 -22.21 -12.40
C GLU A 172 -5.59 -21.53 -11.11
N THR A 173 -4.74 -21.53 -10.07
CA THR A 173 -5.03 -20.86 -8.79
C THR A 173 -5.18 -19.35 -8.98
N ILE A 174 -4.32 -18.73 -9.78
CA ILE A 174 -4.39 -17.31 -10.12
C ILE A 174 -5.66 -17.00 -10.91
N SER A 175 -6.02 -17.86 -11.87
CA SER A 175 -7.23 -17.71 -12.69
C SER A 175 -8.49 -17.79 -11.84
N GLN A 176 -8.55 -18.76 -10.92
CA GLN A 176 -9.65 -18.88 -9.96
C GLN A 176 -9.74 -17.65 -9.04
N ALA A 177 -8.61 -17.13 -8.56
CA ALA A 177 -8.58 -15.91 -7.76
C ALA A 177 -9.07 -14.68 -8.56
N PHE A 178 -8.73 -14.57 -9.85
CA PHE A 178 -9.26 -13.51 -10.73
C PHE A 178 -10.76 -13.66 -10.97
N GLU A 179 -11.27 -14.88 -11.10
CA GLU A 179 -12.71 -15.13 -11.24
C GLU A 179 -13.47 -14.74 -9.96
N ASP A 180 -12.96 -15.10 -8.79
CA ASP A 180 -13.53 -14.72 -7.49
C ASP A 180 -13.47 -13.21 -7.25
N MET A 181 -12.36 -12.55 -7.61
CA MET A 181 -12.30 -11.09 -7.60
C MET A 181 -13.31 -10.47 -8.57
N SER A 182 -13.53 -11.07 -9.74
CA SER A 182 -14.50 -10.57 -10.72
C SER A 182 -15.93 -10.64 -10.18
N ARG A 183 -16.29 -11.74 -9.51
CA ARG A 183 -17.59 -11.89 -8.81
C ARG A 183 -17.73 -10.89 -7.66
N LEU A 184 -16.66 -10.66 -6.90
CA LEU A 184 -16.64 -9.63 -5.87
C LEU A 184 -16.84 -8.23 -6.46
N MET A 185 -16.21 -7.92 -7.59
CA MET A 185 -16.41 -6.64 -8.30
C MET A 185 -17.82 -6.48 -8.85
N GLU A 186 -18.47 -7.56 -9.28
CA GLU A 186 -19.87 -7.55 -9.72
C GLU A 186 -20.83 -7.25 -8.56
N THR A 187 -20.68 -7.95 -7.43
CA THR A 187 -21.48 -7.66 -6.22
C THR A 187 -21.24 -6.27 -5.66
N ALA A 188 -20.01 -5.77 -5.73
CA ALA A 188 -19.68 -4.40 -5.35
C ALA A 188 -20.33 -3.38 -6.30
N ARG A 189 -20.37 -3.65 -7.61
CA ARG A 189 -21.02 -2.77 -8.60
C ARG A 189 -22.51 -2.59 -8.29
N ASP A 190 -23.21 -3.65 -7.92
CA ASP A 190 -24.62 -3.58 -7.55
C ASP A 190 -24.83 -2.71 -6.30
N MET A 191 -24.00 -2.90 -5.27
CA MET A 191 -24.03 -2.07 -4.06
C MET A 191 -23.75 -0.59 -4.35
N VAL A 192 -22.80 -0.30 -5.25
CA VAL A 192 -22.48 1.06 -5.68
C VAL A 192 -23.63 1.67 -6.48
N SER A 193 -24.26 0.94 -7.40
CA SER A 193 -25.39 1.43 -8.19
C SER A 193 -26.60 1.78 -7.32
N LEU A 194 -26.90 0.95 -6.32
CA LEU A 194 -27.94 1.22 -5.34
C LEU A 194 -27.62 2.48 -4.52
N SER A 195 -26.36 2.62 -4.09
CA SER A 195 -25.88 3.78 -3.35
C SER A 195 -26.02 5.08 -4.15
N LYS A 196 -25.73 5.05 -5.46
CA LYS A 196 -25.95 6.19 -6.38
C LYS A 196 -27.43 6.55 -6.50
N SER A 197 -28.32 5.56 -6.68
CA SER A 197 -29.77 5.79 -6.76
C SER A 197 -30.34 6.40 -5.48
N ILE A 198 -29.85 5.96 -4.31
CA ILE A 198 -30.23 6.54 -3.01
C ILE A 198 -29.72 7.98 -2.90
N ALA A 199 -28.47 8.25 -3.28
CA ALA A 199 -27.90 9.60 -3.26
C ALA A 199 -28.70 10.58 -4.15
N GLU A 200 -29.14 10.12 -5.33
CA GLU A 200 -29.92 10.92 -6.26
C GLU A 200 -31.35 11.19 -5.76
N LYS A 201 -32.00 10.18 -5.16
CA LYS A 201 -33.26 10.37 -4.43
C LYS A 201 -33.13 11.30 -3.23
N LEU A 202 -32.00 11.28 -2.52
CA LEU A 202 -31.74 12.20 -1.40
C LEU A 202 -31.59 13.64 -1.88
N ARG A 203 -30.92 13.85 -3.03
CA ARG A 203 -30.77 15.18 -3.66
C ARG A 203 -32.11 15.75 -4.15
N SER A 204 -33.02 14.91 -4.65
CA SER A 204 -34.32 15.37 -5.17
C SER A 204 -35.34 15.69 -4.08
N ARG A 205 -35.18 15.17 -2.86
CA ARG A 205 -36.05 15.41 -1.69
C ARG A 205 -35.56 16.50 -0.73
N ARG A 206 -34.68 17.39 -1.21
CA ARG A 206 -33.99 18.40 -0.37
C ARG A 206 -35.00 19.31 0.36
N GLY A 207 -35.21 19.06 1.66
CA GLY A 207 -36.09 19.85 2.53
C GLY A 207 -36.76 19.09 3.68
N GLU A 208 -36.94 17.77 3.58
CA GLU A 208 -37.66 16.95 4.60
C GLU A 208 -36.77 16.06 5.47
N ILE A 209 -35.45 16.05 5.24
CA ILE A 209 -34.51 15.09 5.85
C ILE A 209 -33.61 15.81 6.86
N THR A 210 -33.42 15.21 8.03
CA THR A 210 -32.52 15.70 9.09
C THR A 210 -31.05 15.69 8.63
N GLU A 211 -30.31 16.70 9.05
CA GLU A 211 -28.90 16.91 8.66
C GLU A 211 -28.00 15.71 9.04
N ASP A 212 -28.30 15.06 10.17
CA ASP A 212 -27.55 13.89 10.68
C ASP A 212 -27.64 12.66 9.76
N GLU A 213 -28.80 12.37 9.18
CA GLU A 213 -28.95 11.24 8.25
C GLU A 213 -28.16 11.47 6.96
N THR A 214 -28.10 12.73 6.53
CA THR A 214 -27.32 13.13 5.34
C THR A 214 -25.81 13.03 5.60
N ILE A 215 -25.34 13.36 6.81
CA ILE A 215 -23.92 13.26 7.20
C ILE A 215 -23.50 11.80 7.33
N ALA A 216 -24.29 10.97 8.02
CA ALA A 216 -24.01 9.53 8.16
C ALA A 216 -23.96 8.85 6.79
N PHE A 217 -24.91 9.16 5.91
CA PHE A 217 -24.94 8.61 4.55
C PHE A 217 -23.75 9.10 3.70
N LYS A 218 -23.36 10.38 3.77
CA LYS A 218 -22.15 10.89 3.12
C LYS A 218 -20.88 10.18 3.62
N SER A 219 -20.78 9.92 4.92
CA SER A 219 -19.65 9.18 5.49
C SER A 219 -19.61 7.72 5.03
N TYR A 220 -20.78 7.09 4.85
CA TYR A 220 -20.92 5.74 4.34
C TYR A 220 -20.54 5.66 2.85
N LEU A 221 -21.02 6.61 2.03
CA LEU A 221 -20.62 6.72 0.63
C LEU A 221 -19.11 6.95 0.49
N LEU A 222 -18.52 7.82 1.31
CA LEU A 222 -17.07 8.05 1.31
C LEU A 222 -16.29 6.78 1.71
N SER A 223 -16.79 6.03 2.69
CA SER A 223 -16.19 4.76 3.15
C SER A 223 -16.33 3.64 2.11
N LEU A 224 -17.39 3.67 1.31
CA LEU A 224 -17.60 2.78 0.16
C LEU A 224 -16.86 3.26 -1.11
N GLY A 225 -16.20 4.43 -1.08
CA GLY A 225 -15.58 5.04 -2.26
C GLY A 225 -16.58 5.56 -3.31
N VAL A 226 -17.86 5.71 -2.95
CA VAL A 226 -18.96 6.22 -3.78
C VAL A 226 -19.11 7.74 -3.61
N SER A 227 -18.00 8.46 -3.63
CA SER A 227 -18.04 9.84 -4.14
C SER A 227 -18.24 9.75 -5.65
N ASP A 228 -18.94 10.70 -6.26
CA ASP A 228 -19.19 10.70 -7.72
C ASP A 228 -18.32 11.79 -8.40
N PRO A 229 -16.97 11.72 -8.32
CA PRO A 229 -16.12 12.65 -9.06
C PRO A 229 -16.09 12.24 -10.53
N VAL A 230 -15.65 13.16 -11.38
CA VAL A 230 -15.49 12.89 -12.80
C VAL A 230 -14.39 11.85 -12.98
N THR A 231 -14.78 10.65 -13.40
CA THR A 231 -13.90 9.49 -13.62
C THR A 231 -13.80 9.11 -15.10
N LYS A 232 -12.65 8.54 -15.48
CA LYS A 232 -12.42 8.03 -16.84
C LYS A 232 -13.34 6.86 -17.19
N SER A 233 -13.82 6.12 -16.19
CA SER A 233 -14.79 5.03 -16.38
C SER A 233 -16.18 5.53 -16.74
N ALA A 234 -16.60 6.71 -16.24
CA ALA A 234 -17.91 7.29 -16.52
C ALA A 234 -17.96 8.10 -17.83
N TYR A 235 -16.88 8.81 -18.19
CA TYR A 235 -16.84 9.74 -19.33
C TYR A 235 -15.83 9.40 -20.43
N GLY A 236 -15.08 8.30 -20.28
CA GLY A 236 -13.98 7.93 -21.17
C GLY A 236 -12.72 8.78 -20.95
N SER A 237 -11.67 8.55 -21.75
CA SER A 237 -10.41 9.33 -21.67
C SER A 237 -10.36 10.51 -22.65
N GLY A 238 -11.53 10.98 -23.12
CA GLY A 238 -11.66 11.97 -24.19
C GLY A 238 -11.80 13.42 -23.71
N ALA A 239 -12.02 14.34 -24.65
CA ALA A 239 -12.20 15.78 -24.37
C ALA A 239 -13.34 16.07 -23.39
N ILE A 240 -14.43 15.31 -23.45
CA ILE A 240 -15.60 15.44 -22.58
C ILE A 240 -15.24 15.20 -21.10
N TYR A 241 -14.34 14.25 -20.84
CA TYR A 241 -13.84 13.99 -19.49
C TYR A 241 -13.11 15.21 -18.93
N PHE A 242 -12.19 15.81 -19.70
CA PHE A 242 -11.45 16.98 -19.25
C PHE A 242 -12.34 18.23 -19.10
N GLU A 243 -13.38 18.37 -19.93
CA GLU A 243 -14.34 19.46 -19.80
C GLU A 243 -15.19 19.36 -18.52
N LYS A 244 -15.65 18.14 -18.19
CA LYS A 244 -16.41 17.87 -16.97
C LYS A 244 -15.53 17.96 -15.73
N LEU A 245 -14.30 17.45 -15.83
CA LEU A 245 -13.32 17.57 -14.76
C LEU A 245 -12.98 19.05 -14.50
N GLY A 246 -12.85 19.87 -15.54
CA GLY A 246 -12.65 21.31 -15.40
C GLY A 246 -13.81 22.01 -14.66
N GLU A 247 -15.06 21.62 -14.92
CA GLU A 247 -16.24 22.13 -14.19
C GLU A 247 -16.17 21.75 -12.70
N GLU A 248 -15.82 20.51 -12.39
CA GLU A 248 -15.62 20.04 -11.00
C GLU A 248 -14.47 20.78 -10.30
N LEU A 249 -13.34 20.95 -10.98
CA LEU A 249 -12.20 21.72 -10.45
C LEU A 249 -12.62 23.15 -10.14
N CYS A 250 -13.42 23.77 -11.01
CA CYS A 250 -13.93 25.11 -10.79
C CYS A 250 -14.79 25.19 -9.54
N THR A 251 -15.69 24.23 -9.28
CA THR A 251 -16.56 24.28 -8.09
C THR A 251 -15.77 24.05 -6.80
N VAL A 252 -14.80 23.13 -6.82
CA VAL A 252 -13.98 22.78 -5.65
C VAL A 252 -12.98 23.88 -5.30
N LEU A 253 -12.41 24.55 -6.31
CA LEU A 253 -11.29 25.48 -6.11
C LEU A 253 -11.69 26.95 -6.06
N LEU A 254 -12.91 27.33 -6.44
CA LEU A 254 -13.30 28.74 -6.51
C LEU A 254 -13.15 29.47 -5.17
N GLU A 255 -13.61 28.88 -4.07
CA GLU A 255 -13.54 29.46 -2.73
C GLU A 255 -12.10 29.42 -2.17
N PRO A 256 -11.38 28.28 -2.17
CA PRO A 256 -9.97 28.23 -1.78
C PRO A 256 -9.08 29.19 -2.57
N LEU A 257 -9.36 29.40 -3.85
CA LEU A 257 -8.58 30.32 -4.68
C LEU A 257 -8.82 31.78 -4.28
N LYS A 258 -10.05 32.16 -3.91
CA LYS A 258 -10.34 33.49 -3.39
C LYS A 258 -9.65 33.75 -2.05
N GLU A 259 -9.65 32.75 -1.16
CA GLU A 259 -8.97 32.83 0.14
C GLU A 259 -7.45 33.01 0.00
N CYS A 260 -6.84 32.41 -1.03
CA CYS A 260 -5.40 32.50 -1.30
C CYS A 260 -5.01 33.71 -2.16
N GLY A 261 -5.86 34.75 -2.24
CA GLY A 261 -5.55 35.97 -2.99
C GLY A 261 -5.69 35.85 -4.51
N GLY A 262 -6.46 34.87 -5.00
CA GLY A 262 -6.87 34.75 -6.39
C GLY A 262 -5.92 33.96 -7.30
N MET A 263 -4.82 33.41 -6.76
CA MET A 263 -3.87 32.61 -7.53
C MET A 263 -3.28 31.46 -6.70
N MET A 264 -3.09 30.31 -7.33
CA MET A 264 -2.54 29.12 -6.69
C MET A 264 -1.61 28.38 -7.65
N ALA A 265 -0.49 27.87 -7.14
CA ALA A 265 0.43 27.08 -7.94
C ALA A 265 -0.20 25.73 -8.33
N LEU A 266 0.01 25.28 -9.57
CA LEU A 266 -0.60 24.03 -10.05
C LEU A 266 -0.27 22.79 -9.18
N PRO A 267 0.95 22.63 -8.61
CA PRO A 267 1.23 21.55 -7.66
C PRO A 267 0.39 21.62 -6.38
N GLU A 268 0.08 22.83 -5.90
CA GLU A 268 -0.78 23.00 -4.72
C GLU A 268 -2.23 22.64 -5.06
N VAL A 269 -2.70 23.07 -6.24
CA VAL A 269 -4.01 22.65 -6.78
C VAL A 269 -4.09 21.13 -6.84
N TYR A 270 -3.07 20.46 -7.38
CA TYR A 270 -2.99 19.00 -7.45
C TYR A 270 -3.14 18.35 -6.08
N CYS A 271 -2.35 18.80 -5.10
CA CYS A 271 -2.41 18.26 -3.75
C CYS A 271 -3.78 18.50 -3.09
N ARG A 272 -4.35 19.71 -3.22
CA ARG A 272 -5.65 20.05 -2.63
C ARG A 272 -6.78 19.19 -3.19
N VAL A 273 -6.84 19.04 -4.50
CA VAL A 273 -7.88 18.24 -5.18
C VAL A 273 -7.75 16.76 -4.81
N ASN A 274 -6.55 16.21 -4.90
CA ASN A 274 -6.34 14.79 -4.57
C ASN A 274 -6.57 14.47 -3.09
N ARG A 275 -6.23 15.40 -2.19
CA ARG A 275 -6.54 15.27 -0.77
C ARG A 275 -8.04 15.32 -0.49
N ALA A 276 -8.80 16.10 -1.27
CA ALA A 276 -10.26 16.15 -1.16
C ALA A 276 -10.94 14.88 -1.73
N ARG A 277 -10.33 14.22 -2.72
CA ARG A 277 -10.90 13.04 -3.40
C ARG A 277 -10.69 11.71 -2.67
N GLY A 278 -9.55 11.50 -2.01
CA GLY A 278 -9.27 10.29 -1.22
C GLY A 278 -8.95 9.03 -2.04
N LEU A 279 -9.92 8.46 -2.76
CA LEU A 279 -9.80 7.13 -3.39
C LEU A 279 -9.76 7.14 -4.93
N GLU A 280 -10.12 8.26 -5.58
CA GLU A 280 -10.10 8.42 -7.04
C GLU A 280 -9.19 9.59 -7.48
N LEU A 281 -7.90 9.37 -7.28
CA LEU A 281 -6.86 10.38 -7.50
C LEU A 281 -6.72 10.75 -8.99
N LEU A 282 -6.47 12.03 -9.23
CA LEU A 282 -6.07 12.56 -10.54
C LEU A 282 -4.58 12.36 -10.76
N SER A 283 -4.22 12.05 -12.00
CA SER A 283 -2.83 12.17 -12.46
C SER A 283 -2.47 13.65 -12.68
N PRO A 284 -1.18 14.02 -12.59
CA PRO A 284 -0.75 15.40 -12.89
C PRO A 284 -1.14 15.87 -14.30
N GLU A 285 -1.09 14.96 -15.27
CA GLU A 285 -1.48 15.23 -16.65
C GLU A 285 -2.98 15.48 -16.78
N ASP A 286 -3.81 14.68 -16.11
CA ASP A 286 -5.27 14.86 -16.15
C ASP A 286 -5.69 16.19 -15.55
N LEU A 287 -5.07 16.60 -14.43
CA LEU A 287 -5.31 17.90 -13.83
C LEU A 287 -4.92 19.04 -14.80
N LEU A 288 -3.73 18.96 -15.40
CA LEU A 288 -3.25 19.97 -16.35
C LEU A 288 -4.19 20.09 -17.55
N ASN A 289 -4.57 18.96 -18.16
CA ASN A 289 -5.48 18.92 -19.31
C ASN A 289 -6.86 19.47 -18.97
N ALA A 290 -7.36 19.19 -17.75
CA ALA A 290 -8.62 19.75 -17.27
C ALA A 290 -8.54 21.27 -17.05
N CYS A 291 -7.45 21.78 -16.45
CA CYS A 291 -7.25 23.22 -16.30
C CYS A 291 -7.08 23.94 -17.65
N GLN A 292 -6.44 23.31 -18.65
CA GLN A 292 -6.38 23.83 -20.01
C GLN A 292 -7.75 23.84 -20.70
N ALA A 293 -8.54 22.78 -20.54
CA ALA A 293 -9.92 22.71 -21.03
C ALA A 293 -10.80 23.80 -20.38
N LEU A 294 -10.63 24.02 -19.07
CA LEU A 294 -11.31 25.08 -18.33
C LEU A 294 -10.96 26.48 -18.86
N SER A 295 -9.68 26.72 -19.16
CA SER A 295 -9.20 28.03 -19.67
C SER A 295 -9.76 28.38 -21.04
N ARG A 296 -10.05 27.37 -21.88
CA ARG A 296 -10.69 27.56 -23.19
C ARG A 296 -12.16 27.97 -23.09
N LYS A 297 -12.83 27.72 -21.95
CA LYS A 297 -14.22 28.10 -21.77
C LYS A 297 -14.34 29.61 -21.50
N PRO A 298 -15.11 30.37 -22.30
CA PRO A 298 -15.23 31.82 -22.13
C PRO A 298 -15.87 32.19 -20.78
N ASN A 299 -16.85 31.39 -20.33
CA ASN A 299 -17.58 31.62 -19.08
C ASN A 299 -16.89 31.06 -17.81
N SER A 300 -15.66 30.55 -17.93
CA SER A 300 -14.93 30.09 -16.73
C SER A 300 -14.44 31.28 -15.90
N PRO A 301 -14.61 31.29 -14.57
CA PRO A 301 -14.06 32.31 -13.68
C PRO A 301 -12.55 32.15 -13.45
N MET A 302 -11.96 31.03 -13.87
CA MET A 302 -10.56 30.66 -13.63
C MET A 302 -9.83 30.39 -14.94
N GLU A 303 -8.54 30.70 -14.97
CA GLU A 303 -7.65 30.47 -16.11
C GLU A 303 -6.26 29.99 -15.67
N LEU A 304 -5.61 29.25 -16.56
CA LEU A 304 -4.25 28.77 -16.38
C LEU A 304 -3.27 29.81 -16.92
N HIS A 305 -2.33 30.24 -16.08
CA HIS A 305 -1.26 31.15 -16.45
C HIS A 305 0.11 30.48 -16.30
N ARG A 306 1.06 30.85 -17.15
CA ARG A 306 2.45 30.36 -17.13
C ARG A 306 3.39 31.56 -17.10
N PHE A 307 4.18 31.66 -16.04
CA PHE A 307 5.24 32.67 -15.91
C PHE A 307 6.42 32.35 -16.84
N ALA A 308 7.25 33.35 -17.14
CA ALA A 308 8.45 33.20 -17.97
C ALA A 308 9.45 32.17 -17.42
N THR A 309 9.47 31.99 -16.09
CA THR A 309 10.27 30.98 -15.38
C THR A 309 9.78 29.55 -15.61
N GLY A 310 8.62 29.37 -16.22
CA GLY A 310 7.98 28.07 -16.45
C GLY A 310 7.04 27.62 -15.34
N VAL A 311 6.92 28.40 -14.24
CA VAL A 311 5.95 28.13 -13.17
C VAL A 311 4.53 28.27 -13.72
N ILE A 312 3.70 27.25 -13.47
CA ILE A 312 2.31 27.21 -13.91
C ILE A 312 1.40 27.42 -12.71
N VAL A 313 0.43 28.31 -12.87
CA VAL A 313 -0.51 28.69 -11.82
C VAL A 313 -1.93 28.72 -12.36
N LEU A 314 -2.89 28.49 -11.47
CA LEU A 314 -4.31 28.70 -11.72
C LEU A 314 -4.70 30.02 -11.06
N GLN A 315 -5.29 30.95 -11.81
CA GLN A 315 -5.69 32.27 -11.32
C GLN A 315 -7.17 32.56 -11.64
N LEU A 316 -7.79 33.44 -10.87
CA LEU A 316 -9.10 34.00 -11.20
C LEU A 316 -8.94 35.00 -12.34
N LYS A 317 -9.88 35.02 -13.30
CA LYS A 317 -9.87 36.03 -14.38
C LYS A 317 -10.01 37.46 -13.87
N THR A 318 -10.63 37.64 -12.71
CA THR A 318 -10.72 38.94 -12.03
C THR A 318 -9.38 39.39 -11.42
N ALA A 319 -8.46 38.47 -11.17
CA ALA A 319 -7.13 38.73 -10.65
C ALA A 319 -6.13 38.76 -11.82
N SER A 320 -6.18 39.83 -12.62
CA SER A 320 -5.22 40.03 -13.71
C SER A 320 -3.80 40.19 -13.17
N VAL A 321 -2.81 39.91 -14.02
CA VAL A 321 -1.38 40.11 -13.70
C VAL A 321 -1.11 41.55 -13.25
N GLU A 322 -1.76 42.52 -13.88
CA GLU A 322 -1.65 43.94 -13.54
C GLU A 322 -2.15 44.24 -12.12
N SER A 323 -3.36 43.77 -11.76
CA SER A 323 -3.90 43.95 -10.41
C SER A 323 -3.01 43.30 -9.34
N MET A 324 -2.39 42.16 -9.67
CA MET A 324 -1.45 41.50 -8.76
C MET A 324 -0.15 42.28 -8.60
N VAL A 325 0.37 42.89 -9.67
CA VAL A 325 1.57 43.73 -9.63
C VAL A 325 1.31 44.96 -8.77
N GLU A 326 0.17 45.63 -8.94
CA GLU A 326 -0.23 46.77 -8.11
C GLU A 326 -0.30 46.40 -6.62
N ALA A 327 -0.99 45.31 -6.28
CA ALA A 327 -1.09 44.84 -4.89
C ALA A 327 0.27 44.45 -4.30
N THR A 328 1.17 43.90 -5.12
CA THR A 328 2.54 43.54 -4.70
C THR A 328 3.37 44.80 -4.46
N ALA A 329 3.28 45.78 -5.36
CA ALA A 329 3.98 47.05 -5.26
C ALA A 329 3.52 47.86 -4.05
N GLU A 330 2.22 47.86 -3.74
CA GLU A 330 1.67 48.51 -2.56
C GLU A 330 2.20 47.88 -1.27
N PHE A 331 2.29 46.55 -1.21
CA PHE A 331 2.88 45.84 -0.08
C PHE A 331 4.36 46.20 0.12
N VAL A 332 5.14 46.22 -0.97
CA VAL A 332 6.57 46.60 -0.93
C VAL A 332 6.74 48.06 -0.51
N LYS A 333 5.90 48.95 -1.02
CA LYS A 333 5.89 50.38 -0.65
C LYS A 333 5.58 50.58 0.84
N LYS A 334 4.61 49.84 1.38
CA LYS A 334 4.24 49.91 2.81
C LYS A 334 5.36 49.44 3.73
N ASN A 335 6.09 48.39 3.34
CA ASN A 335 7.18 47.84 4.14
C ASN A 335 8.55 48.48 3.83
N GLY A 336 8.62 49.37 2.83
CA GLY A 336 9.85 49.94 2.29
C GLY A 336 10.65 48.99 1.40
N SER A 337 10.69 47.70 1.76
CA SER A 337 11.29 46.61 0.99
C SER A 337 10.57 45.30 1.27
N ALA A 338 10.70 44.31 0.39
CA ALA A 338 10.25 42.96 0.68
C ALA A 338 11.13 41.89 0.06
N THR A 339 11.24 40.77 0.77
CA THR A 339 11.72 39.49 0.23
C THR A 339 10.52 38.62 -0.18
N ALA A 340 10.77 37.61 -1.03
CA ALA A 340 9.75 36.64 -1.40
C ALA A 340 9.12 35.94 -0.18
N SER A 341 9.91 35.62 0.85
CA SER A 341 9.42 34.97 2.07
C SER A 341 8.50 35.87 2.90
N GLN A 342 8.80 37.18 2.99
CA GLN A 342 7.94 38.14 3.70
C GLN A 342 6.60 38.33 3.00
N LEU A 343 6.62 38.44 1.67
CA LEU A 343 5.40 38.55 0.87
C LEU A 343 4.55 37.27 0.99
N ALA A 344 5.18 36.10 0.90
CA ALA A 344 4.53 34.80 1.06
C ALA A 344 3.83 34.67 2.43
N ALA A 345 4.54 34.99 3.51
CA ALA A 345 4.00 34.90 4.87
C ALA A 345 2.81 35.85 5.09
N ASN A 346 2.85 37.06 4.54
CA ASN A 346 1.79 38.04 4.71
C ASN A 346 0.53 37.71 3.89
N GLN A 347 0.69 37.21 2.66
CA GLN A 347 -0.44 36.95 1.77
C GLN A 347 -0.93 35.50 1.79
N GLY A 348 -0.29 34.62 2.56
CA GLY A 348 -0.68 33.21 2.64
C GLY A 348 -0.44 32.44 1.34
N ILE A 349 0.54 32.86 0.54
CA ILE A 349 0.90 32.24 -0.74
C ILE A 349 2.25 31.51 -0.65
N THR A 350 2.53 30.64 -1.62
CA THR A 350 3.83 29.95 -1.68
C THR A 350 4.97 30.93 -1.96
N VAL A 351 6.17 30.64 -1.44
CA VAL A 351 7.38 31.46 -1.66
C VAL A 351 7.74 31.54 -3.14
N ILE A 352 7.50 30.46 -3.89
CA ILE A 352 7.70 30.42 -5.35
C ILE A 352 6.79 31.45 -6.01
N LEU A 353 5.51 31.44 -5.69
CA LEU A 353 4.56 32.38 -6.28
C LEU A 353 4.86 33.83 -5.86
N ALA A 354 5.21 34.05 -4.60
CA ALA A 354 5.62 35.38 -4.12
C ALA A 354 6.83 35.92 -4.89
N LYS A 355 7.81 35.06 -5.19
CA LYS A 355 8.97 35.42 -6.01
C LYS A 355 8.56 35.78 -7.44
N GLU A 356 7.71 34.99 -8.09
CA GLU A 356 7.22 35.29 -9.45
C GLU A 356 6.47 36.63 -9.52
N ARG A 357 5.67 36.94 -8.49
CA ARG A 357 4.96 38.24 -8.41
C ARG A 357 5.90 39.43 -8.27
N LEU A 358 6.96 39.29 -7.46
CA LEU A 358 7.97 40.33 -7.31
C LEU A 358 8.76 40.54 -8.62
N LEU A 359 9.10 39.45 -9.31
CA LEU A 359 9.77 39.50 -10.62
C LEU A 359 8.86 40.11 -11.69
N ALA A 360 7.57 39.79 -11.72
CA ALA A 360 6.61 40.40 -12.65
C ALA A 360 6.46 41.91 -12.40
N ALA A 361 6.47 42.35 -11.15
CA ALA A 361 6.42 43.77 -10.80
C ALA A 361 7.72 44.52 -11.17
N GLU A 362 8.86 43.83 -11.11
CA GLU A 362 10.13 44.35 -11.61
C GLU A 362 10.16 44.42 -13.14
N GLU A 363 9.61 43.44 -13.85
CA GLU A 363 9.54 43.44 -15.32
C GLU A 363 8.71 44.63 -15.85
N GLN A 364 7.70 45.06 -15.10
CA GLN A 364 6.94 46.29 -15.36
C GLN A 364 7.63 47.57 -14.84
N ALA A 365 8.87 47.45 -14.37
CA ALA A 365 9.69 48.52 -13.81
C ALA A 365 9.07 49.24 -12.58
N VAL A 366 8.09 48.63 -11.91
CA VAL A 366 7.46 49.19 -10.70
C VAL A 366 8.34 48.97 -9.48
N LEU A 367 9.06 47.85 -9.44
CA LEU A 367 10.04 47.49 -8.42
C LEU A 367 11.45 47.41 -9.00
N CYS A 368 12.45 47.56 -8.15
CA CYS A 368 13.85 47.25 -8.47
C CYS A 368 14.39 46.21 -7.49
N ARG A 369 15.31 45.36 -7.97
CA ARG A 369 15.98 44.36 -7.13
C ARG A 369 17.26 44.91 -6.50
N ASP A 370 17.54 44.46 -5.29
CA ASP A 370 18.82 44.53 -4.61
C ASP A 370 19.28 43.09 -4.33
N ASP A 371 20.36 42.67 -4.99
CA ASP A 371 20.93 41.33 -4.86
C ASP A 371 22.29 41.44 -4.17
N SER A 372 22.30 41.09 -2.89
CA SER A 372 23.46 41.20 -2.01
C SER A 372 23.72 39.91 -1.26
N THR A 373 24.77 39.87 -0.43
CA THR A 373 25.06 38.72 0.45
C THR A 373 23.95 38.46 1.47
N GLU A 374 23.08 39.44 1.74
CA GLU A 374 21.89 39.26 2.58
C GLU A 374 20.72 38.58 1.85
N GLY A 375 20.84 38.40 0.54
CA GLY A 375 19.83 37.81 -0.33
C GLY A 375 19.10 38.83 -1.21
N LEU A 376 18.17 38.31 -2.01
CA LEU A 376 17.40 39.08 -2.98
C LEU A 376 16.24 39.83 -2.30
N LYS A 377 16.31 41.15 -2.29
CA LYS A 377 15.26 42.07 -1.82
C LYS A 377 14.72 42.90 -2.98
N PHE A 378 13.46 43.32 -2.87
CA PHE A 378 12.82 44.21 -3.83
C PHE A 378 12.40 45.51 -3.14
N TYR A 379 12.58 46.61 -3.84
CA TYR A 379 12.28 47.97 -3.40
C TYR A 379 11.38 48.68 -4.41
N PRO A 380 10.59 49.69 -4.00
CA PRO A 380 9.90 50.56 -4.94
C PRO A 380 10.91 51.22 -5.87
N ASN A 381 10.64 51.23 -7.18
CA ASN A 381 11.58 51.76 -8.15
C ASN A 381 11.61 53.30 -8.12
N ARG A 382 12.49 53.87 -7.30
CA ARG A 382 12.67 55.34 -7.19
C ARG A 382 13.47 55.93 -8.34
N PHE A 383 14.23 55.12 -9.08
CA PHE A 383 15.00 55.59 -10.24
C PHE A 383 14.10 56.14 -11.36
N LEU A 384 12.82 55.75 -11.39
CA LEU A 384 11.83 56.23 -12.36
C LEU A 384 10.89 57.30 -11.80
N ILE A 385 10.93 57.58 -10.48
CA ILE A 385 10.03 58.54 -9.83
C ILE A 385 10.70 59.92 -9.71
N ASP A 386 12.03 59.97 -9.63
CA ASP A 386 12.82 61.19 -9.41
C ASP A 386 13.49 61.73 -10.70
N VAL A 387 12.83 61.68 -11.86
CA VAL A 387 13.27 62.34 -13.11
C VAL A 387 12.34 63.50 -13.48
#